data_AF-A0A6J6VF73-F1
#
_entry.id   AF-A0A6J6VF73-F1
#
_cell.length_a   1.000
_cell.length_b   1.000
_cell.length_c   1.000
_cell.angle_alpha   90.00
_cell.angle_beta   90.00
_cell.angle_gamma   90.00
#
_symmetry.space_group_name_H-M   'P 1'
#
loop_
_entity.id
_entity.type
_entity.pdbx_description
1 polymer ?
#
loop_
_entity_poly.entity_id
_entity_poly.type
_entity_poly.pdbx_seq_one_letter_code
_entity_poly.pdbx_strand_id
1 'polypeptide(L)'
;MAIEAAIGVPAFGLFIAMIILGGRVEIAKQSVEAAAYEAARAASIERTQNEAISSGKSAATSSLHDQGLQCATTNVTVNAAAFNAPLGTTAQVTATVTCKVDVADLAIPGLPGTRTITATASSPVDAYRERR
;
A
#
# COMPACT_ATOMS: atom_id res chain seq x y z
N MET A 1 14.89 -33.43 -30.72
CA MET A 1 14.30 -34.04 -29.51
C MET A 1 14.93 -33.56 -28.20
N ALA A 2 16.24 -33.72 -27.94
CA ALA A 2 16.82 -33.30 -26.64
C ALA A 2 17.05 -31.77 -26.52
N ILE A 3 17.42 -31.11 -27.62
CA ILE A 3 17.70 -29.66 -27.64
C ILE A 3 16.42 -28.81 -27.51
N GLU A 4 15.31 -29.24 -28.10
CA GLU A 4 14.02 -28.54 -27.96
C GLU A 4 13.51 -28.58 -26.52
N ALA A 5 13.66 -29.73 -25.84
CA ALA A 5 13.36 -29.85 -24.41
C ALA A 5 14.34 -29.03 -23.54
N ALA A 6 15.63 -28.98 -23.91
CA ALA A 6 16.65 -28.24 -23.18
C ALA A 6 16.43 -26.72 -23.16
N ILE A 7 15.77 -26.17 -24.18
CA ILE A 7 15.45 -24.73 -24.28
C ILE A 7 14.00 -24.47 -23.86
N GLY A 8 13.07 -25.36 -24.21
CA GLY A 8 11.65 -25.21 -23.92
C GLY A 8 11.32 -25.25 -22.43
N VAL A 9 11.93 -26.17 -21.68
CA VAL A 9 11.71 -26.30 -20.23
C VAL A 9 12.12 -25.04 -19.45
N PRO A 10 13.34 -24.49 -19.61
CA PRO A 10 13.70 -23.26 -18.90
C PRO A 10 12.89 -22.04 -19.37
N ALA A 11 12.56 -21.94 -20.67
CA ALA A 11 11.73 -20.85 -21.18
C ALA A 11 10.32 -20.87 -20.59
N PHE A 12 9.70 -22.05 -20.50
CA PHE A 12 8.38 -22.20 -19.89
C PHE A 12 8.41 -21.98 -18.37
N GLY A 13 9.46 -22.42 -17.69
CA GLY A 13 9.69 -22.13 -16.27
C GLY A 13 9.79 -20.62 -16.00
N LEU A 14 10.54 -19.88 -16.83
CA LEU A 14 10.61 -18.43 -16.76
C LEU A 14 9.26 -17.76 -17.00
N PHE A 15 8.47 -18.28 -17.94
CA PHE A 15 7.13 -17.78 -18.21
C PHE A 15 6.19 -17.94 -17.00
N ILE A 16 6.18 -19.12 -16.37
CA ILE A 16 5.41 -19.35 -15.13
C ILE A 16 5.89 -18.43 -14.01
N ALA A 17 7.21 -18.28 -13.83
CA ALA A 17 7.78 -17.41 -12.80
C ALA A 17 7.31 -15.95 -13.00
N MET A 18 7.28 -15.46 -14.24
CA MET A 18 6.75 -14.12 -14.54
C MET A 18 5.26 -13.97 -14.19
N ILE A 19 4.44 -14.99 -14.46
CA ILE A 19 3.01 -14.97 -14.08
C ILE A 19 2.85 -14.90 -12.56
N ILE A 20 3.59 -15.72 -11.81
CA ILE A 20 3.53 -15.73 -10.34
C ILE A 20 3.99 -14.37 -9.78
N LEU A 21 5.09 -13.81 -10.32
CA LEU A 21 5.59 -12.51 -9.91
C LEU A 21 4.57 -11.40 -10.18
N GLY A 22 4.00 -11.37 -11.39
CA GLY A 22 2.96 -10.43 -11.76
C GLY A 22 1.75 -10.51 -10.82
N GLY A 23 1.26 -11.72 -10.57
CA GLY A 23 0.15 -11.94 -9.65
C GLY A 23 0.43 -11.44 -8.23
N ARG A 24 1.61 -11.74 -7.67
CA ARG A 24 2.01 -11.25 -6.34
C ARG A 24 2.12 -9.74 -6.28
N VAL A 25 2.65 -9.10 -7.33
CA VAL A 25 2.77 -7.63 -7.39
C VAL A 25 1.40 -6.96 -7.43
N GLU A 26 0.45 -7.50 -8.20
CA GLU A 26 -0.90 -6.95 -8.27
C GLU A 26 -1.66 -7.12 -6.94
N ILE A 27 -1.54 -8.28 -6.29
CA ILE A 27 -2.09 -8.49 -4.94
C ILE A 27 -1.48 -7.49 -3.95
N ALA A 28 -0.16 -7.30 -3.99
CA ALA A 28 0.53 -6.36 -3.13
C ALA A 28 0.06 -4.90 -3.37
N LYS A 29 -0.12 -4.48 -4.63
CA LYS A 29 -0.69 -3.16 -4.92
C LYS A 29 -2.08 -2.98 -4.33
N GLN A 30 -2.96 -3.95 -4.56
CA GLN A 30 -4.34 -3.89 -4.06
C GLN A 30 -4.38 -3.81 -2.52
N SER A 31 -3.47 -4.52 -1.85
CA SER A 31 -3.36 -4.46 -0.39
C SER A 31 -2.84 -3.12 0.14
N VAL A 32 -1.85 -2.54 -0.52
CA VAL A 32 -1.31 -1.21 -0.16
C VAL A 32 -2.35 -0.11 -0.42
N GLU A 33 -3.12 -0.24 -1.50
CA GLU A 33 -4.21 0.67 -1.83
C GLU A 33 -5.33 0.59 -0.79
N ALA A 34 -5.79 -0.62 -0.45
CA ALA A 34 -6.78 -0.82 0.60
C ALA A 34 -6.29 -0.28 1.96
N ALA A 35 -5.02 -0.52 2.32
CA ALA A 35 -4.42 0.04 3.53
C ALA A 35 -4.41 1.58 3.53
N ALA A 36 -4.14 2.21 2.38
CA ALA A 36 -4.19 3.67 2.26
C ALA A 36 -5.64 4.20 2.44
N TYR A 37 -6.64 3.53 1.86
CA TYR A 37 -8.04 3.90 2.03
C TYR A 37 -8.50 3.76 3.48
N GLU A 38 -8.17 2.66 4.15
CA GLU A 38 -8.52 2.47 5.56
C GLU A 38 -7.79 3.47 6.47
N ALA A 39 -6.54 3.79 6.18
CA ALA A 39 -5.80 4.84 6.89
C ALA A 39 -6.48 6.21 6.76
N ALA A 40 -6.87 6.59 5.54
CA ALA A 40 -7.54 7.87 5.29
C ALA A 40 -8.92 7.92 5.98
N ARG A 41 -9.64 6.79 5.99
CA ARG A 41 -10.95 6.66 6.66
C ARG A 41 -10.84 6.70 8.18
N ALA A 42 -9.88 6.00 8.77
CA ALA A 42 -9.66 6.05 10.21
C ALA A 42 -9.26 7.46 10.64
N ALA A 43 -8.34 8.08 9.90
CA ALA A 43 -7.86 9.43 10.19
C ALA A 43 -8.94 10.52 10.03
N SER A 44 -9.94 10.34 9.16
CA SER A 44 -11.03 11.31 8.97
C SER A 44 -12.10 11.28 10.06
N ILE A 45 -12.14 10.22 10.89
CA ILE A 45 -13.09 10.07 12.00
C ILE A 45 -12.56 10.69 13.30
N GLU A 46 -11.23 10.83 13.43
CA GLU A 46 -10.59 11.38 14.62
C GLU A 46 -10.83 12.89 14.78
N ARG A 47 -10.71 13.37 16.02
CA ARG A 47 -11.02 14.76 16.39
C ARG A 47 -9.82 15.70 16.28
N THR A 48 -8.62 15.18 16.45
CA THR A 48 -7.39 15.98 16.42
C THR A 48 -6.40 15.47 15.37
N GLN A 49 -5.53 16.36 14.91
CA GLN A 49 -4.47 16.02 13.95
C GLN A 49 -3.58 14.87 14.44
N ASN A 50 -3.17 14.89 15.72
CA ASN A 50 -2.27 13.88 16.26
C ASN A 50 -2.96 12.50 16.36
N GLU A 51 -4.21 12.47 16.79
CA GLU A 51 -5.02 11.25 16.83
C GLU A 51 -5.24 10.70 15.43
N ALA A 52 -5.59 11.56 14.46
CA ALA A 52 -5.77 11.19 13.06
C ALA A 52 -4.51 10.53 12.46
N ILE A 53 -3.33 11.08 12.75
CA ILE A 53 -2.06 10.52 12.27
C ILE A 53 -1.78 9.17 12.93
N SER A 54 -1.96 9.06 14.25
CA SER A 54 -1.69 7.82 15.00
C SER A 54 -2.66 6.70 14.60
N SER A 55 -3.96 7.01 14.59
CA SER A 55 -5.06 6.10 14.22
C SER A 55 -4.94 5.65 12.76
N GLY A 56 -4.70 6.57 11.83
CA GLY A 56 -4.49 6.25 10.41
C GLY A 56 -3.27 5.37 10.17
N LYS A 57 -2.15 5.59 10.88
CA LYS A 57 -0.97 4.70 10.82
C LYS A 57 -1.29 3.30 11.35
N SER A 58 -1.95 3.22 12.50
CA SER A 58 -2.30 1.92 13.10
C SER A 58 -3.28 1.13 12.23
N ALA A 59 -4.25 1.82 11.62
CA ALA A 59 -5.18 1.22 10.67
C ALA A 59 -4.42 0.65 9.47
N ALA A 60 -3.59 1.47 8.79
CA ALA A 60 -2.78 1.02 7.66
C ALA A 60 -1.95 -0.23 7.98
N THR A 61 -1.27 -0.24 9.12
CA THR A 61 -0.44 -1.37 9.56
C THR A 61 -1.28 -2.62 9.83
N SER A 62 -2.47 -2.48 10.41
CA SER A 62 -3.39 -3.60 10.63
C SER A 62 -3.91 -4.14 9.31
N SER A 63 -4.33 -3.28 8.37
CA SER A 63 -4.79 -3.68 7.03
C SER A 63 -3.72 -4.46 6.28
N LEU A 64 -2.46 -3.99 6.33
CA LEU A 64 -1.33 -4.68 5.71
C LEU A 64 -1.10 -6.07 6.34
N HIS A 65 -1.24 -6.18 7.66
CA HIS A 65 -1.12 -7.43 8.40
C HIS A 65 -2.24 -8.41 8.07
N ASP A 66 -3.50 -7.94 8.05
CA ASP A 66 -4.68 -8.75 7.72
C ASP A 66 -4.64 -9.29 6.29
N GLN A 67 -4.07 -8.51 5.36
CA GLN A 67 -3.83 -8.96 3.99
C GLN A 67 -2.60 -9.86 3.83
N GLY A 68 -1.89 -10.14 4.92
CA GLY A 68 -0.71 -11.00 4.93
C GLY A 68 0.47 -10.44 4.16
N LEU A 69 0.51 -9.13 3.89
CA LEU A 69 1.59 -8.52 3.13
C LEU A 69 2.78 -8.25 4.05
N GLN A 70 3.84 -9.05 3.87
CA GLN A 70 5.11 -8.85 4.57
C GLN A 70 5.98 -7.85 3.80
N CYS A 71 5.89 -6.59 4.18
CA CYS A 71 6.80 -5.55 3.68
C CYS A 71 8.15 -5.65 4.42
N ALA A 72 9.25 -5.67 3.67
CA ALA A 72 10.59 -5.47 4.23
C ALA A 72 10.74 -4.09 4.89
N THR A 73 10.03 -3.08 4.37
CA THR A 73 9.92 -1.77 5.00
C THR A 73 8.57 -1.16 4.68
N THR A 74 7.87 -0.69 5.70
CA THR A 74 6.59 0.03 5.56
C THR A 74 6.76 1.47 6.02
N ASN A 75 6.33 2.42 5.20
CA ASN A 75 6.30 3.83 5.55
C ASN A 75 4.89 4.38 5.31
N VAL A 76 4.19 4.72 6.39
CA VAL A 76 2.84 5.30 6.34
C VAL A 76 2.92 6.77 6.72
N THR A 77 2.48 7.63 5.81
CA THR A 77 2.42 9.07 6.01
C THR A 77 0.97 9.51 5.92
N VAL A 78 0.44 10.06 7.02
CA VAL A 78 -0.91 10.63 7.06
C VAL A 78 -0.77 12.14 7.10
N ASN A 79 -1.29 12.81 6.08
CA ASN A 79 -1.39 14.26 6.01
C ASN A 79 -2.78 14.69 6.50
N ALA A 80 -2.81 15.11 7.76
CA ALA A 80 -3.97 15.64 8.45
C ALA A 80 -3.89 17.18 8.57
N ALA A 81 -3.26 17.87 7.61
CA ALA A 81 -3.16 19.34 7.60
C ALA A 81 -4.54 20.02 7.58
N ALA A 82 -5.56 19.30 7.10
CA ALA A 82 -6.96 19.68 7.13
C ALA A 82 -7.49 20.11 8.51
N PHE A 83 -6.93 19.59 9.62
CA PHE A 83 -7.34 19.96 10.98
C PHE A 83 -6.81 21.32 11.45
N ASN A 84 -5.74 21.83 10.83
CA ASN A 84 -5.19 23.16 11.13
C ASN A 84 -5.65 24.24 10.14
N ALA A 85 -6.50 23.89 9.17
CA ALA A 85 -7.00 24.83 8.18
C ALA A 85 -8.06 25.77 8.79
N PRO A 86 -8.15 27.04 8.35
CA PRO A 86 -9.21 27.94 8.78
C PRO A 86 -10.60 27.36 8.53
N LEU A 87 -11.52 27.62 9.48
CA LEU A 87 -12.93 27.25 9.37
C LEU A 87 -13.52 27.76 8.04
N GLY A 88 -14.01 26.85 7.20
CA GLY A 88 -14.60 27.19 5.88
C GLY A 88 -13.93 26.53 4.68
N THR A 89 -12.83 25.81 4.87
CA THR A 89 -12.17 25.01 3.82
C THR A 89 -12.62 23.56 3.90
N THR A 90 -12.85 22.90 2.76
CA THR A 90 -13.11 21.45 2.71
C THR A 90 -11.88 20.70 3.19
N ALA A 91 -11.94 20.21 4.42
CA ALA A 91 -10.91 19.44 5.07
C ALA A 91 -10.82 18.04 4.43
N GLN A 92 -9.69 17.70 3.82
CA GLN A 92 -9.41 16.36 3.30
C GLN A 92 -8.15 15.80 3.97
N VAL A 93 -8.22 14.56 4.44
CA VAL A 93 -7.06 13.83 4.95
C VAL A 93 -6.53 12.94 3.85
N THR A 94 -5.22 13.01 3.62
CA THR A 94 -4.54 12.19 2.61
C THR A 94 -3.62 11.21 3.31
N ALA A 95 -3.74 9.92 3.04
CA ALA A 95 -2.83 8.90 3.53
C ALA A 95 -2.02 8.31 2.37
N THR A 96 -0.70 8.29 2.52
CA THR A 96 0.23 7.65 1.59
C THR A 96 0.90 6.49 2.30
N VAL A 97 0.78 5.30 1.70
CA VAL A 97 1.40 4.07 2.18
C VAL A 97 2.43 3.64 1.17
N THR A 98 3.67 3.47 1.64
CA THR A 98 4.78 2.94 0.85
C THR A 98 5.23 1.62 1.48
N CYS A 99 5.19 0.54 0.71
CA CYS A 99 5.66 -0.78 1.10
C CYS A 99 6.79 -1.23 0.18
N LYS A 100 7.91 -1.65 0.75
CA LYS A 100 8.97 -2.38 0.03
C LYS A 100 8.73 -3.87 0.19
N VAL A 101 8.41 -4.56 -0.89
CA VAL A 101 8.29 -6.01 -0.93
C VAL A 101 9.59 -6.63 -1.43
N ASP A 102 10.03 -7.68 -0.75
CA ASP A 102 11.15 -8.50 -1.20
C ASP A 102 10.66 -9.45 -2.29
N VAL A 103 11.36 -9.47 -3.43
CA VAL A 103 11.08 -10.32 -4.59
C VAL A 103 12.26 -11.27 -4.86
N ALA A 104 13.21 -11.40 -3.91
CA ALA A 104 14.41 -12.23 -4.04
C ALA A 104 14.12 -13.73 -4.17
N ASP A 105 12.92 -14.19 -3.77
CA ASP A 105 12.44 -15.55 -4.09
C ASP A 105 12.48 -15.85 -5.61
N LEU A 106 12.45 -14.81 -6.44
CA LEU A 106 12.72 -14.90 -7.86
C LEU A 106 14.08 -14.27 -8.16
N ALA A 107 15.14 -15.04 -7.94
CA ALA A 107 16.50 -14.69 -8.36
C ALA A 107 16.59 -14.62 -9.91
N ILE A 108 16.01 -13.56 -10.49
CA ILE A 108 16.08 -13.25 -11.92
C ILE A 108 17.34 -12.41 -12.13
N PRO A 109 18.30 -12.88 -12.95
CA PRO A 109 19.50 -12.12 -13.27
C PRO A 109 19.14 -10.75 -13.84
N GLY A 110 19.57 -9.67 -13.17
CA GLY A 110 19.36 -8.29 -13.62
C GLY A 110 18.19 -7.52 -12.99
N LEU A 111 17.37 -8.14 -12.12
CA LEU A 111 16.34 -7.41 -11.36
C LEU A 111 16.80 -7.10 -9.92
N PRO A 112 16.54 -5.90 -9.39
CA PRO A 112 16.74 -5.62 -7.97
C PRO A 112 15.77 -6.47 -7.13
N GLY A 113 16.30 -7.13 -6.11
CA GLY A 113 15.56 -8.04 -5.23
C GLY A 113 14.46 -7.39 -4.38
N THR A 114 14.23 -6.08 -4.49
CA THR A 114 13.17 -5.37 -3.78
C THR A 114 12.35 -4.51 -4.71
N ARG A 115 11.02 -4.56 -4.60
CA ARG A 115 10.09 -3.68 -5.31
C ARG A 115 9.43 -2.73 -4.31
N THR A 116 9.44 -1.45 -4.63
CA THR A 116 8.70 -0.44 -3.85
C THR A 116 7.33 -0.23 -4.48
N ILE A 117 6.28 -0.34 -3.66
CA ILE A 117 4.88 -0.11 -4.01
C ILE A 117 4.39 1.07 -3.17
N THR A 118 3.80 2.06 -3.82
CA THR A 118 3.25 3.24 -3.16
C THR A 118 1.82 3.42 -3.58
N ALA A 119 0.92 3.61 -2.62
CA ALA A 119 -0.45 4.04 -2.87
C ALA A 119 -0.80 5.27 -2.03
N THR A 120 -1.67 6.10 -2.57
CA THR A 120 -2.17 7.29 -1.89
C THR A 120 -3.69 7.31 -2.00
N ALA A 121 -4.35 7.52 -0.88
CA ALA A 121 -5.79 7.69 -0.82
C ALA A 121 -6.13 8.98 -0.06
N SER A 122 -7.23 9.63 -0.43
CA SER A 122 -7.76 10.79 0.29
C SER A 122 -9.20 10.52 0.71
N SER A 123 -9.55 11.00 1.91
CA SER A 123 -10.90 10.92 2.44
C SER A 123 -11.33 12.31 2.95
N PRO A 124 -12.55 12.77 2.61
CA PRO A 124 -13.06 14.01 3.19
C PRO A 124 -13.26 13.82 4.69
N VAL A 125 -12.81 14.81 5.47
CA VAL A 125 -13.15 14.91 6.89
C VAL A 125 -14.60 15.33 6.96
N ASP A 126 -15.38 14.63 7.76
CA ASP A 126 -16.80 14.90 7.93
C ASP A 126 -16.99 16.17 8.78
N ALA A 127 -16.78 17.33 8.14
CA ALA A 127 -16.87 18.65 8.76
C ALA A 127 -18.31 19.02 9.17
N TYR A 128 -19.29 18.15 8.91
CA TYR A 128 -20.71 18.37 9.20
C TYR A 128 -21.20 17.72 10.50
N ARG A 129 -20.37 16.91 11.17
CA ARG A 129 -20.77 16.19 12.40
C ARG A 129 -20.29 16.87 13.69
N GLU A 130 -20.70 18.13 13.87
CA GLU A 130 -21.05 18.78 15.14
C GLU A 130 -21.19 20.30 14.90
N ARG A 131 -22.37 20.71 14.43
CA ARG A 131 -22.94 22.01 14.78
C ARG A 131 -24.33 21.80 15.34
N ARG A 132 -24.42 21.45 16.62
CA ARG A 132 -25.56 21.76 17.47
C ARG A 132 -25.08 22.14 18.86
#